data_AF-A0A7C5WWA2-F1
#
_entry.id   AF-A0A7C5WWA2-F1
#
_cell.length_a   1.000
_cell.length_b   1.000
_cell.length_c   1.000
_cell.angle_alpha   90.00
_cell.angle_beta   90.00
_cell.angle_gamma   90.00
#
_symmetry.space_group_name_H-M   'P 1'
#
loop_
_entity.id
_entity.type
_entity.pdbx_description
1 polymer ?
#
loop_
_entity_poly.entity_id
_entity_poly.type
_entity_poly.pdbx_seq_one_letter_code
_entity_poly.pdbx_strand_id
1 'polypeptide(L)'
;MSFESAIEYFSILGGNRLNAELDYFESLDAMVVSNFVHHFSTFQQMVSPSYLLESPYRDVLIAVARGDGKYYTVLRKAKLSEQTGERIVTELVQMGVLYIEASREQPLKTPPKHKLKKALRSYRIQDKLRFHAPFMRFWFGFVAPFSHALSLGEGERFMENFKNHYERLRTLVFEQLCNAFLRDYFAGQDTPLLSHGSYWNRHSEFDILAVTADKKVVLGECKYKDRKVCKNELNKLKAKAEQSGIRADIFALFSKDGFSNELLGMQSEQLLLFDLEDLQLLCE
;
A
#
# COMPACT_ATOMS: atom_id res chain seq x y z
N MET A 1 -9.57 -11.89 18.89
CA MET A 1 -9.02 -11.71 17.53
C MET A 1 -7.54 -11.34 17.68
N SER A 2 -6.63 -12.00 16.97
CA SER A 2 -5.21 -11.63 17.00
C SER A 2 -4.97 -10.31 16.26
N PHE A 3 -3.83 -9.65 16.50
CA PHE A 3 -3.43 -8.44 15.76
C PHE A 3 -3.33 -8.71 14.25
N GLU A 4 -2.79 -9.87 13.88
CA GLU A 4 -2.75 -10.31 12.49
C GLU A 4 -4.14 -10.38 11.86
N SER A 5 -5.09 -11.06 12.51
CA SER A 5 -6.47 -11.12 12.03
C SER A 5 -7.10 -9.73 11.94
N ALA A 6 -6.81 -8.83 12.87
CA ALA A 6 -7.29 -7.45 12.80
C ALA A 6 -6.79 -6.73 11.53
N ILE A 7 -5.52 -6.90 11.16
CA ILE A 7 -4.95 -6.35 9.91
C ILE A 7 -5.68 -6.94 8.70
N GLU A 8 -5.91 -8.26 8.67
CA GLU A 8 -6.57 -8.92 7.54
C GLU A 8 -8.02 -8.45 7.34
N TYR A 9 -8.79 -8.39 8.42
CA TYR A 9 -10.16 -7.89 8.38
C TYR A 9 -10.21 -6.40 8.04
N PHE A 10 -9.32 -5.59 8.61
CA PHE A 10 -9.25 -4.16 8.31
C PHE A 10 -8.88 -3.90 6.84
N SER A 11 -8.01 -4.72 6.25
CA SER A 11 -7.63 -4.63 4.84
C SER A 11 -8.80 -4.81 3.87
N ILE A 12 -9.89 -5.45 4.31
CA ILE A 12 -11.10 -5.73 3.52
C ILE A 12 -12.23 -4.77 3.89
N LEU A 13 -12.49 -4.60 5.18
CA LEU A 13 -13.65 -3.86 5.68
C LEU A 13 -13.36 -2.38 5.97
N GLY A 14 -12.09 -2.00 6.05
CA GLY A 14 -11.66 -0.61 6.27
C GLY A 14 -12.13 -0.01 7.60
N GLY A 15 -12.36 -0.85 8.63
CA GLY A 15 -12.87 -0.40 9.92
C GLY A 15 -14.38 -0.16 9.98
N ASN A 16 -15.10 -0.36 8.87
CA ASN A 16 -16.56 -0.38 8.89
C ASN A 16 -17.04 -1.60 9.68
N ARG A 17 -17.43 -1.36 10.94
CA ARG A 17 -18.22 -2.31 11.72
C ARG A 17 -19.61 -2.29 11.12
N LEU A 18 -19.87 -3.19 10.19
CA LEU A 18 -21.23 -3.37 9.73
C LEU A 18 -22.12 -3.79 10.90
N ASN A 19 -23.39 -3.39 10.86
CA ASN A 19 -24.42 -3.85 11.79
C ASN A 19 -24.75 -5.35 11.61
N ALA A 20 -23.99 -6.08 10.80
CA ALA A 20 -23.93 -7.52 10.87
C ALA A 20 -22.97 -7.84 12.01
N GLU A 21 -23.42 -8.57 13.03
CA GLU A 21 -22.54 -9.26 13.96
C GLU A 21 -21.56 -10.08 13.12
N LEU A 22 -20.40 -9.49 12.81
CA LEU A 22 -19.32 -10.20 12.15
C LEU A 22 -18.96 -11.29 13.13
N ASP A 23 -19.33 -12.51 12.80
CA ASP A 23 -18.87 -13.65 13.56
C ASP A 23 -17.36 -13.76 13.31
N TYR A 24 -16.59 -13.08 14.17
CA TYR A 24 -15.14 -13.08 14.12
C TYR A 24 -14.55 -14.48 14.39
N PHE A 25 -15.38 -15.48 14.69
CA PHE A 25 -14.99 -16.89 14.77
C PHE A 25 -15.05 -17.61 13.41
N GLU A 26 -15.64 -17.00 12.37
CA GLU A 26 -15.56 -17.52 11.00
C GLU A 26 -14.18 -17.26 10.37
N SER A 27 -13.78 -18.15 9.44
CA SER A 27 -12.55 -17.96 8.67
C SER A 27 -12.67 -16.73 7.75
N LEU A 28 -11.54 -16.10 7.40
CA LEU A 28 -11.51 -14.96 6.48
C LEU A 28 -12.24 -15.26 5.16
N ASP A 29 -12.06 -16.48 4.64
CA ASP A 29 -12.73 -16.96 3.44
C ASP A 29 -14.26 -17.02 3.61
N ALA A 30 -14.74 -17.57 4.74
CA ALA A 30 -16.17 -17.64 5.05
C ALA A 30 -16.79 -16.25 5.18
N MET A 31 -16.11 -15.34 5.88
CA MET A 31 -16.53 -13.93 5.99
C MET A 31 -16.65 -13.28 4.61
N VAL A 32 -15.67 -13.49 3.74
CA VAL A 32 -15.68 -12.92 2.38
C VAL A 32 -16.81 -13.50 1.54
N VAL A 33 -17.07 -14.80 1.60
CA VAL A 33 -18.18 -15.46 0.89
C VAL A 33 -19.52 -14.93 1.40
N SER A 34 -19.72 -14.97 2.71
CA SER A 34 -20.97 -14.50 3.35
C SER A 34 -21.27 -13.06 2.94
N ASN A 35 -20.29 -12.17 3.04
CA ASN A 35 -20.49 -10.75 2.81
C ASN A 35 -20.58 -10.37 1.33
N PHE A 36 -19.68 -10.87 0.50
CA PHE A 36 -19.51 -10.38 -0.89
C PHE A 36 -20.11 -11.29 -1.95
N VAL A 37 -20.50 -12.52 -1.60
CA VAL A 37 -21.24 -13.43 -2.48
C VAL A 37 -22.70 -13.50 -2.05
N HIS A 38 -22.99 -13.86 -0.80
CA HIS A 38 -24.38 -14.03 -0.34
C HIS A 38 -25.09 -12.70 -0.07
N HIS A 39 -24.38 -11.71 0.48
CA HIS A 39 -24.93 -10.39 0.81
C HIS A 39 -24.41 -9.27 -0.11
N PHE A 40 -24.05 -9.59 -1.36
CA PHE A 40 -23.43 -8.68 -2.32
C PHE A 40 -24.14 -7.30 -2.42
N SER A 41 -25.46 -7.30 -2.55
CA SER A 41 -26.26 -6.07 -2.71
C SER A 41 -26.11 -5.11 -1.53
N THR A 42 -26.01 -5.63 -0.31
CA THR A 42 -25.81 -4.83 0.91
C THR A 42 -24.49 -4.07 0.86
N PHE A 43 -23.40 -4.75 0.47
CA PHE A 43 -22.09 -4.13 0.40
C PHE A 43 -21.92 -3.22 -0.82
N GLN A 44 -22.63 -3.48 -1.92
CA GLN A 44 -22.66 -2.58 -3.07
C GLN A 44 -23.23 -1.21 -2.70
N GLN A 45 -24.24 -1.16 -1.83
CA GLN A 45 -24.83 0.10 -1.37
C GLN A 45 -23.87 0.96 -0.53
N MET A 46 -22.80 0.37 0.01
CA MET A 46 -21.75 1.13 0.70
C MET A 46 -20.88 1.95 -0.25
N VAL A 47 -20.88 1.61 -1.54
CA VAL A 47 -20.15 2.38 -2.55
C VAL A 47 -21.00 3.56 -2.97
N SER A 48 -20.71 4.70 -2.35
CA SER A 48 -21.40 5.96 -2.59
C SER A 48 -20.42 7.04 -3.07
N PRO A 49 -20.82 7.89 -4.01
CA PRO A 49 -22.07 7.83 -4.78
C PRO A 49 -22.10 6.67 -5.79
N SER A 50 -23.30 6.23 -6.19
CA SER A 50 -23.47 5.03 -7.03
C SER A 50 -22.81 5.11 -8.40
N TYR A 51 -22.62 6.32 -8.96
CA TYR A 51 -21.92 6.50 -10.23
C TYR A 51 -20.44 6.10 -10.18
N LEU A 52 -19.84 5.93 -8.99
CA LEU A 52 -18.49 5.35 -8.87
C LEU A 52 -18.43 3.92 -9.40
N LEU A 53 -19.57 3.22 -9.47
CA LEU A 53 -19.70 1.88 -10.05
C LEU A 53 -19.75 1.90 -11.59
N GLU A 54 -19.80 3.08 -12.21
CA GLU A 54 -19.90 3.23 -13.66
C GLU A 54 -18.62 3.77 -14.30
N SER A 55 -18.43 3.45 -15.59
CA SER A 55 -17.36 4.06 -16.39
C SER A 55 -17.65 5.57 -16.55
N PRO A 56 -16.63 6.44 -16.48
CA PRO A 56 -15.20 6.14 -16.38
C PRO A 56 -14.64 6.03 -14.95
N TYR A 57 -15.40 6.34 -13.90
CA TYR A 57 -14.92 6.32 -12.51
C TYR A 57 -14.51 4.91 -12.08
N ARG A 58 -15.35 3.91 -12.35
CA ARG A 58 -15.06 2.49 -12.05
C ARG A 58 -13.73 2.06 -12.66
N ASP A 59 -13.46 2.44 -13.90
CA ASP A 59 -12.27 2.00 -14.62
C ASP A 59 -11.00 2.61 -14.02
N VAL A 60 -11.05 3.89 -13.61
CA VAL A 60 -9.98 4.55 -12.85
C VAL A 60 -9.76 3.85 -11.52
N LEU A 61 -10.81 3.62 -10.74
CA LEU A 61 -10.71 3.02 -9.42
C LEU A 61 -10.19 1.56 -9.47
N ILE A 62 -10.63 0.77 -10.45
CA ILE A 62 -10.09 -0.57 -10.72
C ILE A 62 -8.60 -0.48 -11.09
N ALA A 63 -8.23 0.47 -11.96
CA ALA A 63 -6.84 0.65 -12.38
C ALA A 63 -5.91 1.06 -11.22
N VAL A 64 -6.38 1.90 -10.30
CA VAL A 64 -5.67 2.23 -9.05
C VAL A 64 -5.55 0.99 -8.17
N ALA A 65 -6.67 0.29 -7.90
CA ALA A 65 -6.71 -0.81 -6.94
C ALA A 65 -5.85 -2.01 -7.36
N ARG A 66 -5.78 -2.29 -8.67
CA ARG A 66 -5.02 -3.42 -9.24
C ARG A 66 -3.60 -3.05 -9.69
N GLY A 67 -3.24 -1.77 -9.68
CA GLY A 67 -1.97 -1.26 -10.20
C GLY A 67 -0.97 -0.84 -9.12
N ASP A 68 0.10 -0.17 -9.56
CA ASP A 68 1.10 0.48 -8.71
C ASP A 68 0.70 1.90 -8.29
N GLY A 69 -0.51 2.32 -8.67
CA GLY A 69 -1.07 3.65 -8.39
C GLY A 69 -0.46 4.80 -9.20
N LYS A 70 0.60 4.58 -10.00
CA LYS A 70 1.28 5.70 -10.71
C LYS A 70 0.29 6.41 -11.63
N TYR A 71 0.18 7.73 -11.45
CA TYR A 71 -0.87 8.56 -12.03
C TYR A 71 -1.14 8.29 -13.52
N TYR A 72 -0.13 8.41 -14.39
CA TYR A 72 -0.31 8.23 -15.84
C TYR A 72 -0.46 6.76 -16.24
N THR A 73 0.07 5.83 -15.43
CA THR A 73 -0.18 4.39 -15.62
C THR A 73 -1.64 4.06 -15.35
N VAL A 74 -2.25 4.67 -14.33
CA VAL A 74 -3.68 4.54 -14.03
C VAL A 74 -4.51 5.06 -15.19
N LEU A 75 -4.26 6.29 -15.66
CA LEU A 75 -5.03 6.87 -16.77
C LEU A 75 -4.95 6.01 -18.04
N ARG A 76 -3.75 5.53 -18.37
CA ARG A 76 -3.55 4.62 -19.51
C ARG A 76 -4.32 3.31 -19.36
N LYS A 77 -4.30 2.69 -18.17
CA LYS A 77 -5.04 1.44 -17.89
C LYS A 77 -6.56 1.66 -17.95
N ALA A 78 -7.04 2.83 -17.51
CA ALA A 78 -8.43 3.24 -17.62
C ALA A 78 -8.84 3.69 -19.04
N LYS A 79 -7.91 3.70 -20.01
CA LYS A 79 -8.12 4.11 -21.40
C LYS A 79 -8.62 5.57 -21.53
N LEU A 80 -8.13 6.45 -20.68
CA LEU A 80 -8.49 7.87 -20.66
C LEU A 80 -7.40 8.75 -21.26
N SER A 81 -7.82 9.86 -21.87
CA SER A 81 -6.92 10.98 -22.18
C SER A 81 -6.45 11.66 -20.88
N GLU A 82 -5.32 12.36 -20.94
CA GLU A 82 -4.81 13.09 -19.77
C GLU A 82 -5.82 14.12 -19.25
N GLN A 83 -6.41 14.94 -20.12
CA GLN A 83 -7.38 15.96 -19.73
C GLN A 83 -8.62 15.37 -19.03
N THR A 84 -9.22 14.31 -19.59
CA THR A 84 -10.39 13.66 -18.99
C THR A 84 -10.02 12.94 -17.70
N GLY A 85 -8.88 12.26 -17.69
CA GLY A 85 -8.34 11.58 -16.52
C GLY A 85 -8.07 12.54 -15.36
N GLU A 86 -7.46 13.70 -15.63
CA GLU A 86 -7.16 14.73 -14.64
C GLU A 86 -8.42 15.27 -13.96
N ARG A 87 -9.48 15.52 -14.75
CA ARG A 87 -10.77 15.93 -14.22
C ARG A 87 -11.37 14.87 -13.29
N ILE A 88 -11.43 13.61 -13.74
CA ILE A 88 -11.98 12.50 -12.94
C ILE A 88 -11.20 12.30 -11.64
N VAL A 89 -9.86 12.31 -11.72
CA VAL A 89 -9.01 12.15 -10.53
C VAL A 89 -9.23 13.31 -9.56
N THR A 90 -9.34 14.54 -10.06
CA THR A 90 -9.63 15.72 -9.23
C THR A 90 -10.96 15.55 -8.48
N GLU A 91 -12.01 15.12 -9.17
CA GLU A 91 -13.31 14.84 -8.55
C GLU A 91 -13.21 13.72 -7.50
N LEU A 92 -12.51 12.61 -7.81
CA LEU A 92 -12.30 11.50 -6.88
C LEU A 92 -11.51 11.92 -5.62
N VAL A 93 -10.58 12.86 -5.76
CA VAL A 93 -9.83 13.44 -4.64
C VAL A 93 -10.70 14.39 -3.81
N GLN A 94 -11.47 15.27 -4.46
CA GLN A 94 -12.40 16.17 -3.78
C GLN A 94 -13.48 15.43 -2.99
N MET A 95 -13.92 14.26 -3.49
CA MET A 95 -14.85 13.39 -2.77
C MET A 95 -14.22 12.59 -1.62
N GLY A 96 -12.89 12.62 -1.46
CA GLY A 96 -12.19 11.82 -0.46
C GLY A 96 -12.21 10.31 -0.76
N VAL A 97 -12.42 9.91 -2.01
CA VAL A 97 -12.30 8.49 -2.43
C VAL A 97 -10.83 8.14 -2.61
N LEU A 98 -10.09 9.00 -3.31
CA LEU A 98 -8.66 8.89 -3.53
C LEU A 98 -7.91 10.06 -2.88
N TYR A 99 -6.63 9.87 -2.60
CA TYR A 99 -5.68 10.96 -2.40
C TYR A 99 -4.45 10.76 -3.30
N ILE A 100 -3.71 11.85 -3.46
CA ILE A 100 -2.43 11.86 -4.18
C ILE A 100 -1.31 11.70 -3.16
N GLU A 101 -0.60 10.58 -3.23
CA GLU A 101 0.69 10.39 -2.57
C GLU A 101 1.76 11.02 -3.46
N ALA A 102 2.22 12.22 -3.07
CA ALA A 102 3.20 12.97 -3.83
C ALA A 102 4.55 12.23 -3.90
N SER A 103 5.15 12.19 -5.08
CA SER A 103 6.48 11.61 -5.23
C SER A 103 7.52 12.45 -4.47
N ARG A 104 8.43 11.74 -3.81
CA ARG A 104 9.57 12.33 -3.10
C ARG A 104 10.86 12.28 -3.92
N GLU A 105 10.78 11.80 -5.17
CA GLU A 105 11.90 11.79 -6.11
C GLU A 105 12.28 13.22 -6.50
N GLN A 106 13.57 13.52 -6.46
CA GLN A 106 14.08 14.80 -6.92
C GLN A 106 14.17 14.83 -8.46
N PRO A 107 13.89 15.98 -9.11
CA PRO A 107 14.06 16.12 -10.55
C PRO A 107 15.45 15.69 -11.01
N LEU A 108 15.51 15.06 -12.18
CA LEU A 108 16.78 14.61 -12.76
C LEU A 108 17.71 15.82 -12.95
N LYS A 109 18.84 15.82 -12.22
CA LYS A 109 19.87 16.85 -12.34
C LYS A 109 20.54 16.73 -13.70
N THR A 110 20.56 17.82 -14.47
CA THR A 110 21.27 17.89 -15.74
C THR A 110 22.26 19.05 -15.69
N PRO A 111 23.56 18.83 -16.01
CA PRO A 111 24.53 19.92 -16.05
C PRO A 111 24.06 21.04 -16.99
N PRO A 112 24.37 22.32 -16.68
CA PRO A 112 24.04 23.43 -17.57
C PRO A 112 24.54 23.14 -19.00
N LYS A 113 23.69 23.39 -20.00
CA LYS A 113 23.95 23.18 -21.44
C LYS A 113 23.97 21.72 -21.94
N HIS A 114 23.75 20.71 -21.11
CA HIS A 114 23.62 19.32 -21.56
C HIS A 114 22.15 18.90 -21.66
N LYS A 115 21.78 18.18 -22.73
CA LYS A 115 20.46 17.54 -22.83
C LYS A 115 20.45 16.25 -22.01
N LEU A 116 19.32 15.95 -21.38
CA LEU A 116 19.06 14.62 -20.80
C LEU A 116 19.33 13.52 -21.84
N LYS A 117 19.89 12.40 -21.37
CA LYS A 117 20.08 11.18 -22.19
C LYS A 117 18.74 10.81 -22.83
N LYS A 118 18.74 10.39 -24.10
CA LYS A 118 17.50 10.10 -24.87
C LYS A 118 16.54 9.18 -24.11
N ALA A 119 17.07 8.14 -23.47
CA ALA A 119 16.30 7.19 -22.64
C ALA A 119 15.62 7.81 -21.41
N LEU A 120 16.04 9.00 -20.96
CA LEU A 120 15.48 9.70 -19.79
C LEU A 120 14.51 10.82 -20.17
N ARG A 121 14.37 11.15 -21.46
CA ARG A 121 13.55 12.29 -21.90
C ARG A 121 12.06 12.06 -21.75
N SER A 122 11.61 10.80 -21.84
CA SER A 122 10.22 10.41 -21.62
C SER A 122 9.94 10.06 -20.15
N TYR A 123 10.97 10.04 -19.30
CA TYR A 123 10.77 9.77 -17.89
C TYR A 123 10.09 10.96 -17.24
N ARG A 124 8.95 10.69 -16.60
CA ARG A 124 8.21 11.65 -15.81
C ARG A 124 8.17 11.12 -14.39
N ILE A 125 8.52 11.95 -13.42
CA ILE A 125 8.25 11.69 -12.00
C ILE A 125 6.73 11.72 -11.84
N GLN A 126 6.18 10.68 -11.23
CA GLN A 126 4.73 10.53 -11.11
C GLN A 126 4.36 10.34 -9.65
N ASP A 127 3.34 11.06 -9.24
CA ASP A 127 2.64 10.79 -8.00
C ASP A 127 1.87 9.47 -8.10
N LYS A 128 1.50 8.94 -6.94
CA LYS A 128 0.64 7.76 -6.84
C LYS A 128 -0.74 8.14 -6.36
N LEU A 129 -1.75 7.50 -6.94
CA LEU A 129 -3.12 7.55 -6.47
C LEU A 129 -3.35 6.43 -5.46
N ARG A 130 -3.92 6.78 -4.31
CA ARG A 130 -4.20 5.87 -3.21
C ARG A 130 -5.64 6.02 -2.74
N PHE A 131 -6.21 4.95 -2.22
CA PHE A 131 -7.54 5.00 -1.60
C PHE A 131 -7.43 5.52 -0.17
N HIS A 132 -8.37 6.38 0.24
CA HIS A 132 -8.52 6.73 1.66
C HIS A 132 -9.01 5.55 2.49
N ALA A 133 -9.94 4.75 1.95
CA ALA A 133 -10.54 3.62 2.65
C ALA A 133 -10.04 2.27 2.09
N PRO A 134 -9.51 1.36 2.92
CA PRO A 134 -9.15 0.01 2.50
C PRO A 134 -10.31 -0.75 1.83
N PHE A 135 -11.54 -0.56 2.34
CA PHE A 135 -12.75 -1.12 1.75
C PHE A 135 -12.92 -0.76 0.28
N MET A 136 -12.72 0.52 -0.08
CA MET A 136 -12.85 0.97 -1.48
C MET A 136 -11.77 0.31 -2.35
N ARG A 137 -10.53 0.18 -1.84
CA ARG A 137 -9.46 -0.53 -2.56
C ARG A 137 -9.81 -2.01 -2.76
N PHE A 138 -10.32 -2.68 -1.74
CA PHE A 138 -10.79 -4.07 -1.83
C PHE A 138 -11.93 -4.18 -2.86
N TRP A 139 -12.95 -3.33 -2.75
CA TRP A 139 -14.11 -3.33 -3.62
C TRP A 139 -13.72 -3.21 -5.10
N PHE A 140 -12.98 -2.17 -5.49
CA PHE A 140 -12.58 -1.99 -6.88
C PHE A 140 -11.47 -2.94 -7.32
N GLY A 141 -10.66 -3.47 -6.41
CA GLY A 141 -9.60 -4.43 -6.73
C GLY A 141 -10.13 -5.85 -6.98
N PHE A 142 -11.16 -6.25 -6.25
CA PHE A 142 -11.60 -7.63 -6.11
C PHE A 142 -13.09 -7.83 -6.38
N VAL A 143 -13.98 -6.97 -5.89
CA VAL A 143 -15.43 -7.20 -5.99
C VAL A 143 -16.02 -6.67 -7.30
N ALA A 144 -15.85 -5.37 -7.58
CA ALA A 144 -16.42 -4.69 -8.75
C ALA A 144 -16.12 -5.41 -10.09
N PRO A 145 -14.92 -5.98 -10.31
CA PRO A 145 -14.62 -6.72 -11.53
C PRO A 145 -15.44 -7.99 -11.75
N PHE A 146 -16.09 -8.52 -10.70
CA PHE A 146 -16.96 -9.70 -10.75
C PHE A 146 -18.41 -9.37 -10.37
N SER A 147 -18.77 -8.08 -10.29
CA SER A 147 -20.09 -7.60 -9.84
C SER A 147 -21.27 -8.27 -10.54
N HIS A 148 -21.18 -8.51 -11.85
CA HIS A 148 -22.24 -9.21 -12.59
C HIS A 148 -22.44 -10.65 -12.09
N ALA A 149 -21.37 -11.45 -12.00
CA ALA A 149 -21.45 -12.82 -11.50
C ALA A 149 -21.91 -12.87 -10.04
N LEU A 150 -21.40 -11.97 -9.19
CA LEU A 150 -21.80 -11.87 -7.79
C LEU A 150 -23.29 -11.49 -7.63
N SER A 151 -23.84 -10.67 -8.53
CA SER A 151 -25.27 -10.35 -8.54
C SER A 151 -26.17 -11.55 -8.85
N LEU A 152 -25.61 -12.60 -9.48
CA LEU A 152 -26.28 -13.88 -9.76
C LEU A 152 -25.96 -14.94 -8.68
N GLY A 153 -25.20 -14.60 -7.64
CA GLY A 153 -24.74 -15.53 -6.62
C GLY A 153 -23.54 -16.41 -7.03
N GLU A 154 -22.92 -16.13 -8.18
CA GLU A 154 -21.81 -16.92 -8.73
C GLU A 154 -20.46 -16.42 -8.19
N GLY A 155 -20.03 -16.96 -7.05
CA GLY A 155 -18.84 -16.50 -6.30
C GLY A 155 -17.51 -17.17 -6.67
N GLU A 156 -17.50 -18.24 -7.46
CA GLU A 156 -16.32 -19.12 -7.62
C GLU A 156 -15.09 -18.37 -8.18
N ARG A 157 -15.26 -17.67 -9.30
CA ARG A 157 -14.17 -16.91 -9.96
C ARG A 157 -13.69 -15.74 -9.11
N PHE A 158 -14.60 -15.13 -8.36
CA PHE A 158 -14.26 -14.07 -7.41
C PHE A 158 -13.37 -14.63 -6.29
N MET A 159 -13.75 -15.76 -5.69
CA MET A 159 -13.00 -16.40 -4.60
C MET A 159 -11.63 -16.91 -5.07
N GLU A 160 -11.54 -17.48 -6.27
CA GLU A 160 -10.26 -17.87 -6.86
C GLU A 160 -9.33 -16.65 -7.02
N ASN A 161 -9.82 -15.57 -7.61
CA ASN A 161 -9.06 -14.33 -7.75
C ASN A 161 -8.70 -13.71 -6.39
N PHE A 162 -9.59 -13.79 -5.39
CA PHE A 162 -9.33 -13.33 -4.04
C PHE A 162 -8.15 -14.08 -3.43
N LYS A 163 -8.22 -15.42 -3.35
CA LYS A 163 -7.17 -16.26 -2.76
C LYS A 163 -5.80 -16.08 -3.41
N ASN A 164 -5.77 -15.89 -4.73
CA ASN A 164 -4.52 -15.71 -5.48
C ASN A 164 -3.86 -14.35 -5.27
N HIS A 165 -4.61 -13.33 -4.82
CA HIS A 165 -4.14 -11.94 -4.87
C HIS A 165 -4.36 -11.13 -3.59
N TYR A 166 -5.11 -11.62 -2.60
CA TYR A 166 -5.47 -10.85 -1.39
C TYR A 166 -4.25 -10.38 -0.60
N GLU A 167 -3.09 -11.06 -0.74
CA GLU A 167 -1.84 -10.66 -0.11
C GLU A 167 -1.50 -9.18 -0.36
N ARG A 168 -1.77 -8.64 -1.56
CA ARG A 168 -1.48 -7.24 -1.90
C ARG A 168 -2.29 -6.21 -1.09
N LEU A 169 -3.41 -6.63 -0.48
CA LEU A 169 -4.22 -5.78 0.38
C LEU A 169 -3.56 -5.64 1.74
N ARG A 170 -3.31 -6.78 2.41
CA ARG A 170 -2.69 -6.85 3.73
C ARG A 170 -1.28 -6.25 3.74
N THR A 171 -0.50 -6.44 2.67
CA THR A 171 0.84 -5.85 2.57
C THR A 171 0.81 -4.32 2.60
N LEU A 172 -0.12 -3.66 1.90
CA LEU A 172 -0.18 -2.18 1.92
C LEU A 172 -0.60 -1.65 3.30
N VAL A 173 -1.59 -2.31 3.94
CA VAL A 173 -2.03 -1.92 5.28
C VAL A 173 -0.88 -2.11 6.28
N PHE A 174 -0.14 -3.21 6.16
CA PHE A 174 1.04 -3.45 6.97
C PHE A 174 2.11 -2.37 6.77
N GLU A 175 2.44 -2.00 5.53
CA GLU A 175 3.40 -0.92 5.23
C GLU A 175 2.98 0.43 5.87
N GLN A 176 1.67 0.73 5.89
CA GLN A 176 1.14 1.94 6.54
C GLN A 176 1.29 1.88 8.06
N LEU A 177 1.02 0.72 8.68
CA LEU A 177 1.23 0.51 10.12
C LEU A 177 2.71 0.60 10.48
N CYS A 178 3.62 0.00 9.69
CA CYS A 178 5.06 0.11 9.90
C CYS A 178 5.54 1.56 9.82
N ASN A 179 5.04 2.34 8.85
CA ASN A 179 5.35 3.78 8.77
C ASN A 179 4.85 4.55 10.00
N ALA A 180 3.64 4.26 10.48
CA ALA A 180 3.08 4.90 11.68
C ALA A 180 3.88 4.52 12.94
N PHE A 181 4.18 3.24 13.12
CA PHE A 181 5.03 2.75 14.20
C PHE A 181 6.40 3.41 14.20
N LEU A 182 7.05 3.50 13.03
CA LEU A 182 8.39 4.10 12.95
C LEU A 182 8.38 5.57 13.39
N ARG A 183 7.32 6.31 13.07
CA ARG A 183 7.14 7.69 13.54
C ARG A 183 7.10 7.74 15.07
N ASP A 184 6.31 6.89 15.69
CA ASP A 184 6.11 6.89 17.15
C ASP A 184 7.36 6.38 17.88
N TYR A 185 8.04 5.37 17.33
CA TYR A 185 9.33 4.89 17.79
C TYR A 185 10.37 6.01 17.88
N PHE A 186 10.55 6.80 16.81
CA PHE A 186 11.52 7.90 16.81
C PHE A 186 11.08 9.11 17.65
N ALA A 187 9.77 9.35 17.78
CA ALA A 187 9.25 10.36 18.69
C ALA A 187 9.58 10.01 20.16
N GLY A 188 9.45 8.73 20.54
CA GLY A 188 9.83 8.25 21.88
C GLY A 188 11.34 8.26 22.15
N GLN A 189 12.18 8.49 21.15
CA GLN A 189 13.64 8.65 21.27
C GLN A 189 14.09 10.11 21.25
N ASP A 190 13.18 11.07 21.38
CA ASP A 190 13.48 12.50 21.30
C ASP A 190 14.16 12.94 19.98
N THR A 191 14.02 12.16 18.90
CA THR A 191 14.51 12.48 17.55
C THR A 191 13.42 12.24 16.49
N PRO A 192 12.30 12.98 16.56
CA PRO A 192 11.12 12.72 15.73
C PRO A 192 11.43 12.80 14.22
N LEU A 193 10.61 12.12 13.43
CA LEU A 193 10.75 12.14 11.97
C LEU A 193 10.28 13.49 11.39
N LEU A 194 11.18 14.17 10.66
CA LEU A 194 10.86 15.37 9.89
C LEU A 194 10.10 15.04 8.60
N SER A 195 10.34 13.86 8.04
CA SER A 195 9.58 13.30 6.92
C SER A 195 9.61 11.78 6.98
N HIS A 196 8.55 11.13 6.53
CA HIS A 196 8.44 9.67 6.44
C HIS A 196 7.42 9.30 5.35
N GLY A 197 7.30 8.00 5.04
CA GLY A 197 6.45 7.49 3.96
C GLY A 197 7.25 6.76 2.90
N SER A 198 6.55 6.24 1.89
CA SER A 198 7.19 5.48 0.82
C SER A 198 8.04 6.37 -0.11
N TYR A 199 8.88 5.74 -0.91
CA TYR A 199 9.66 6.41 -1.95
C TYR A 199 9.73 5.52 -3.18
N TRP A 200 9.61 6.12 -4.36
CA TRP A 200 9.85 5.43 -5.62
C TRP A 200 10.57 6.34 -6.60
N ASN A 201 11.46 5.75 -7.39
CA ASN A 201 12.03 6.37 -8.57
C ASN A 201 11.95 5.37 -9.74
N ARG A 202 12.70 5.63 -10.82
CA ARG A 202 12.77 4.72 -11.97
C ARG A 202 13.49 3.39 -11.71
N HIS A 203 14.25 3.29 -10.63
CA HIS A 203 15.14 2.16 -10.31
C HIS A 203 14.57 1.26 -9.23
N SER A 204 14.02 1.86 -8.18
CA SER A 204 13.65 1.17 -6.95
C SER A 204 12.44 1.83 -6.31
N GLU A 205 11.78 1.03 -5.49
CA GLU A 205 10.73 1.44 -4.55
C GLU A 205 11.13 0.95 -3.16
N PHE A 206 10.92 1.82 -2.18
CA PHE A 206 11.11 1.58 -0.76
C PHE A 206 9.81 1.86 -0.04
N ASP A 207 9.43 0.95 0.86
CA ASP A 207 8.21 1.07 1.65
C ASP A 207 8.33 2.23 2.65
N ILE A 208 9.57 2.51 3.09
CA ILE A 208 9.91 3.60 4.00
C ILE A 208 11.17 4.32 3.52
N LEU A 209 11.06 5.64 3.39
CA LEU A 209 12.16 6.58 3.45
C LEU A 209 11.81 7.62 4.51
N ALA A 210 12.63 7.76 5.55
CA ALA A 210 12.42 8.76 6.58
C ALA A 210 13.67 9.60 6.84
N VAL A 211 13.46 10.78 7.41
CA VAL A 211 14.53 11.68 7.83
C VAL A 211 14.24 12.11 9.26
N THR A 212 15.15 11.82 10.18
CA THR A 212 15.02 12.20 11.60
C THR A 212 15.32 13.69 11.82
N ALA A 213 14.99 14.22 13.01
CA ALA A 213 15.34 15.57 13.45
C ALA A 213 16.86 15.83 13.34
N ASP A 214 17.65 14.82 13.67
CA ASP A 214 19.13 14.82 13.57
C ASP A 214 19.66 14.59 12.14
N LYS A 215 18.78 14.65 11.14
CA LYS A 215 19.11 14.50 9.71
C LYS A 215 19.62 13.11 9.32
N LYS A 216 19.40 12.09 10.14
CA LYS A 216 19.68 10.69 9.74
C LYS A 216 18.64 10.23 8.73
N VAL A 217 19.10 9.58 7.66
CA VAL A 217 18.25 8.97 6.64
C VAL A 217 17.96 7.52 7.02
N VAL A 218 16.69 7.18 7.14
CA VAL A 218 16.22 5.81 7.40
C VAL A 218 15.63 5.26 6.11
N LEU A 219 16.10 4.09 5.68
CA LEU A 219 15.44 3.30 4.63
C LEU A 219 14.84 2.04 5.24
N GLY A 220 13.62 1.72 4.85
CA GLY A 220 12.98 0.52 5.34
C GLY A 220 12.20 -0.27 4.32
N GLU A 221 12.01 -1.54 4.65
CA GLU A 221 11.30 -2.53 3.85
C GLU A 221 10.42 -3.38 4.78
N CYS A 222 9.18 -3.60 4.37
CA CYS A 222 8.16 -4.32 5.12
C CYS A 222 7.87 -5.66 4.45
N LYS A 223 7.83 -6.74 5.23
CA LYS A 223 7.58 -8.09 4.71
C LYS A 223 6.43 -8.76 5.44
N TYR A 224 5.25 -8.72 4.81
CA TYR A 224 4.08 -9.46 5.26
C TYR A 224 4.03 -10.86 4.65
N LYS A 225 4.86 -11.77 5.16
CA LYS A 225 5.01 -13.15 4.64
C LYS A 225 5.04 -14.17 5.77
N ASP A 226 4.54 -15.37 5.49
CA ASP A 226 4.56 -16.54 6.38
C ASP A 226 5.94 -17.22 6.39
N ARG A 227 6.98 -16.40 6.58
CA ARG A 227 8.36 -16.84 6.73
C ARG A 227 9.21 -15.73 7.33
N LYS A 228 10.19 -16.13 8.14
CA LYS A 228 11.23 -15.24 8.67
C LYS A 228 11.94 -14.42 7.59
N VAL A 229 12.21 -13.17 7.91
CA VAL A 229 13.06 -12.28 7.11
C VAL A 229 14.53 -12.61 7.36
N CYS A 230 15.27 -12.81 6.29
CA CYS A 230 16.69 -13.18 6.33
C CYS A 230 17.58 -12.00 5.89
N LYS A 231 18.88 -12.10 6.15
CA LYS A 231 19.91 -11.15 5.71
C LYS A 231 19.86 -10.77 4.22
N ASN A 232 19.36 -11.67 3.36
CA ASN A 232 19.18 -11.37 1.95
C ASN A 232 18.30 -10.13 1.71
N GLU A 233 17.26 -9.92 2.52
CA GLU A 233 16.39 -8.74 2.38
C GLU A 233 17.13 -7.44 2.74
N LEU A 234 17.99 -7.46 3.77
CA LEU A 234 18.87 -6.34 4.10
C LEU A 234 19.83 -6.02 2.94
N ASN A 235 20.43 -7.04 2.33
CA ASN A 235 21.34 -6.85 1.19
C ASN A 235 20.62 -6.27 -0.02
N LYS A 236 19.41 -6.74 -0.32
CA LYS A 236 18.58 -6.17 -1.39
C LYS A 236 18.24 -4.70 -1.12
N LEU A 237 17.89 -4.37 0.11
CA LEU A 237 17.57 -2.99 0.51
C LEU A 237 18.79 -2.07 0.33
N LYS A 238 19.98 -2.51 0.76
CA LYS A 238 21.25 -1.80 0.55
C LYS A 238 21.55 -1.61 -0.95
N ALA A 239 21.38 -2.65 -1.76
CA ALA A 239 21.59 -2.56 -3.21
C ALA A 239 20.61 -1.60 -3.90
N LYS A 240 19.33 -1.60 -3.51
CA LYS A 240 18.34 -0.63 -4.00
C LYS A 240 18.75 0.81 -3.63
N ALA A 241 19.22 1.02 -2.40
CA ALA A 241 19.67 2.32 -1.90
C ALA A 241 20.83 2.86 -2.74
N GLU A 242 21.85 2.03 -2.98
CA GLU A 242 22.99 2.35 -3.83
C GLU A 242 22.56 2.67 -5.27
N GLN A 243 21.73 1.82 -5.87
CA GLN A 243 21.21 2.05 -7.24
C GLN A 243 20.43 3.35 -7.36
N SER A 244 19.76 3.77 -6.29
CA SER A 244 18.98 5.00 -6.20
C SER A 244 19.81 6.22 -5.79
N GLY A 245 21.10 6.05 -5.48
CA GLY A 245 21.97 7.12 -4.99
C GLY A 245 21.55 7.67 -3.62
N ILE A 246 20.86 6.86 -2.80
CA ILE A 246 20.40 7.23 -1.47
C ILE A 246 21.40 6.68 -0.45
N ARG A 247 22.03 7.58 0.32
CA ARG A 247 22.86 7.22 1.45
C ARG A 247 21.98 7.11 2.70
N ALA A 248 21.69 5.89 3.12
CA ALA A 248 20.98 5.63 4.37
C ALA A 248 21.97 5.52 5.54
N ASP A 249 21.60 6.08 6.68
CA ASP A 249 22.31 5.96 7.95
C ASP A 249 21.76 4.79 8.77
N ILE A 250 20.47 4.50 8.64
CA ILE A 250 19.75 3.45 9.36
C ILE A 250 18.93 2.62 8.37
N PHE A 251 18.96 1.30 8.53
CA PHE A 251 18.05 0.37 7.85
C PHE A 251 17.01 -0.15 8.84
N ALA A 252 15.73 -0.10 8.47
CA ALA A 252 14.62 -0.62 9.26
C ALA A 252 13.92 -1.76 8.51
N LEU A 253 13.92 -2.97 9.07
CA LEU A 253 13.20 -4.09 8.49
C LEU A 253 12.00 -4.43 9.36
N PHE A 254 10.84 -4.61 8.73
CA PHE A 254 9.62 -5.05 9.38
C PHE A 254 9.24 -6.44 8.88
N SER A 255 8.88 -7.34 9.79
CA SER A 255 8.51 -8.71 9.46
C SER A 255 7.21 -9.13 10.11
N LYS A 256 6.34 -9.81 9.35
CA LYS A 256 5.18 -10.49 9.91
C LYS A 256 5.60 -11.65 10.84
N ASP A 257 6.55 -12.45 10.38
CA ASP A 257 6.91 -13.75 10.98
C ASP A 257 8.33 -13.71 11.59
N GLY A 258 8.77 -12.53 12.03
CA GLY A 258 10.07 -12.32 12.67
C GLY A 258 11.29 -12.49 11.75
N PHE A 259 12.46 -12.73 12.35
CA PHE A 259 13.75 -12.67 11.68
C PHE A 259 14.57 -13.96 11.88
N SER A 260 15.52 -14.21 10.96
CA SER A 260 16.49 -15.29 11.14
C SER A 260 17.50 -14.97 12.25
N ASN A 261 18.02 -15.99 12.93
CA ASN A 261 19.02 -15.82 14.00
C ASN A 261 20.27 -15.07 13.53
N GLU A 262 20.69 -15.30 12.27
CA GLU A 262 21.79 -14.55 11.66
C GLU A 262 21.51 -13.04 11.64
N LEU A 263 20.30 -12.64 11.24
CA LEU A 263 19.93 -11.23 11.12
C LEU A 263 19.73 -10.58 12.50
N LEU A 264 19.15 -11.31 13.46
CA LEU A 264 19.05 -10.87 14.86
C LEU A 264 20.44 -10.58 15.45
N GLY A 265 21.43 -11.43 15.16
CA GLY A 265 22.82 -11.22 15.59
C GLY A 265 23.53 -10.02 14.93
N MET A 266 22.90 -9.35 13.96
CA MET A 266 23.45 -8.16 13.28
C MET A 266 22.82 -6.84 13.76
N GLN A 267 21.90 -6.87 14.73
CA GLN A 267 21.27 -5.65 15.26
C GLN A 267 22.32 -4.65 15.77
N SER A 268 22.08 -3.38 15.47
CA SER A 268 22.92 -2.25 15.88
C SER A 268 22.11 -0.97 15.77
N GLU A 269 22.68 0.17 16.15
CA GLU A 269 22.06 1.49 15.92
C GLU A 269 21.78 1.79 14.43
N GLN A 270 22.38 1.04 13.51
CA GLN A 270 22.20 1.19 12.05
C GLN A 270 21.26 0.13 11.45
N LEU A 271 20.80 -0.85 12.24
CA LEU A 271 19.89 -1.89 11.81
C LEU A 271 18.80 -2.13 12.86
N LEU A 272 17.62 -1.60 12.56
CA LEU A 272 16.40 -1.78 13.33
C LEU A 272 15.60 -2.96 12.75
N LEU A 273 15.13 -3.84 13.61
CA LEU A 273 14.31 -4.99 13.26
C LEU A 273 13.05 -4.93 14.11
N PHE A 274 11.89 -4.94 13.46
CA PHE A 274 10.60 -4.89 14.13
C PHE A 274 9.67 -5.98 13.60
N ASP A 275 8.85 -6.57 14.47
CA ASP A 275 7.85 -7.55 14.09
C ASP A 275 6.44 -7.20 14.59
N LEU A 276 5.48 -8.11 14.39
CA LEU A 276 4.09 -7.87 14.76
C LEU A 276 3.89 -7.60 16.25
N GLU A 277 4.76 -8.08 17.13
CA GLU A 277 4.66 -7.79 18.56
C GLU A 277 4.98 -6.32 18.84
N ASP A 278 6.00 -5.76 18.17
CA ASP A 278 6.32 -4.33 18.28
C ASP A 278 5.15 -3.44 17.79
N LEU A 279 4.54 -3.81 16.65
CA LEU A 279 3.44 -3.07 16.04
C LEU A 279 2.16 -3.05 16.90
N GLN A 280 1.98 -4.00 17.83
CA GLN A 280 0.81 -4.03 18.73
C GLN A 280 0.76 -2.82 19.66
N LEU A 281 1.91 -2.19 19.94
CA LEU A 281 2.00 -0.98 20.74
C LEU A 281 1.24 0.21 20.13
N LEU A 282 0.90 0.16 18.83
CA LEU A 282 0.05 1.18 18.19
C LEU A 282 -1.42 1.11 18.65
N CYS A 283 -1.83 0.01 19.26
CA CYS A 283 -3.21 -0.23 19.69
C CYS A 283 -3.42 0.03 21.19
N GLU A 284 -2.37 0.41 21.92
CA GLU A 284 -2.38 0.80 23.33
C GLU A 284 -2.52 2.31 23.48
#